data_AF-A0AAV9Z643-F1
#
_entry.id   AF-A0AAV9Z643-F1
#
_cell.length_a   1.000
_cell.length_b   1.000
_cell.length_c   1.000
_cell.angle_alpha   90.00
_cell.angle_beta   90.00
_cell.angle_gamma   90.00
#
_symmetry.space_group_name_H-M   'P 1'
#
loop_
_entity.id
_entity.type
_entity.pdbx_description
1 polymer ?
#
loop_
_entity_poly.entity_id
_entity_poly.type
_entity_poly.pdbx_seq_one_letter_code
_entity_poly.pdbx_strand_id
1 'polypeptide(L)'
;MELLTTISVAPLQITTDKGSETGWQYAIQVAIRDAFAPDIDPGVYPAAAFLKSVHNTVIEAFWRWLHDKWGFNMWEHVLRGKNERIFVEEAPFHQDLFNWIFPPLVQAKLDEFRTYWNQHIIRLQPEKEMPSGHAPADALAHPGLFGDLHCGIQVPADALRDLRDALSEEVGPRDSHLLWVTPEFDGVAAEIFAGLTFNTITLENSWEVFAEMAQVLEAM
;
A
#
# COMPACT_ATOMS: atom_id res chain seq x y z
N MET A 1 -7.10 6.23 3.84
CA MET A 1 -7.64 7.46 3.23
C MET A 1 -7.47 7.51 1.71
N GLU A 2 -6.31 7.15 1.12
CA GLU A 2 -6.11 7.20 -0.35
C GLU A 2 -7.19 6.50 -1.19
N LEU A 3 -7.57 5.28 -0.81
CA LEU A 3 -8.63 4.55 -1.50
C LEU A 3 -9.95 5.34 -1.46
N LEU A 4 -10.35 5.83 -0.27
CA LEU A 4 -11.56 6.65 -0.10
C LEU A 4 -11.54 7.91 -0.95
N THR A 5 -10.40 8.59 -1.04
CA THR A 5 -10.23 9.78 -1.91
C THR A 5 -10.35 9.42 -3.40
N THR A 6 -9.92 8.21 -3.79
CA THR A 6 -9.94 7.76 -5.19
C THR A 6 -11.33 7.35 -5.67
N ILE A 7 -12.07 6.60 -4.82
CA ILE A 7 -13.36 6.02 -5.23
C ILE A 7 -14.58 6.70 -4.60
N SER A 8 -14.39 7.58 -3.60
CA SER A 8 -15.46 8.27 -2.85
C SER A 8 -16.51 7.35 -2.21
N VAL A 9 -16.16 6.08 -2.03
CA VAL A 9 -17.02 5.06 -1.42
C VAL A 9 -16.30 4.44 -0.23
N ALA A 10 -16.94 4.49 0.94
CA ALA A 10 -16.52 3.75 2.12
C ALA A 10 -17.30 2.43 2.26
N PRO A 11 -16.70 1.35 2.77
CA PRO A 11 -17.44 0.14 3.08
C PRO A 11 -18.40 0.37 4.25
N LEU A 12 -19.44 -0.46 4.40
CA LEU A 12 -20.28 -0.46 5.62
C LEU A 12 -19.52 -0.88 6.88
N GLN A 13 -18.60 -1.82 6.72
CA GLN A 13 -17.78 -2.35 7.80
C GLN A 13 -16.36 -2.56 7.30
N ILE A 14 -15.36 -2.11 8.07
CA ILE A 14 -13.97 -2.57 7.90
C ILE A 14 -13.71 -3.76 8.81
N THR A 15 -12.90 -4.69 8.35
CA THR A 15 -12.46 -5.82 9.16
C THR A 15 -10.94 -5.84 9.17
N THR A 16 -10.36 -5.77 10.36
CA THR A 16 -8.90 -5.71 10.52
C THR A 16 -8.46 -6.60 11.66
N ASP A 17 -7.18 -6.96 11.67
CA ASP A 17 -6.58 -7.54 12.86
C ASP A 17 -6.46 -6.47 13.95
N LYS A 18 -6.45 -6.91 15.21
CA LYS A 18 -6.31 -5.98 16.33
C LYS A 18 -4.86 -5.54 16.47
N GLY A 19 -4.56 -4.34 15.99
CA GLY A 19 -3.26 -3.68 16.15
C GLY A 19 -3.37 -2.24 16.65
N SER A 20 -2.31 -1.71 17.26
CA SER A 20 -2.26 -0.33 17.75
C SER A 20 -2.41 0.71 16.62
N GLU A 21 -1.99 0.36 15.42
CA GLU A 21 -2.04 1.16 14.20
C GLU A 21 -3.46 1.35 13.64
N THR A 22 -4.44 0.56 14.11
CA THR A 22 -5.80 0.57 13.58
C THR A 22 -6.70 1.65 14.20
N GLY A 23 -6.23 2.38 15.20
CA GLY A 23 -7.03 3.38 15.93
C GLY A 23 -7.63 4.46 15.03
N TRP A 24 -6.82 5.05 14.14
CA TRP A 24 -7.29 6.06 13.19
C TRP A 24 -8.23 5.48 12.13
N GLN A 25 -7.95 4.26 11.65
CA GLN A 25 -8.81 3.59 10.68
C GLN A 25 -10.21 3.34 11.26
N TYR A 26 -10.26 2.88 12.51
CA TYR A 26 -11.49 2.71 13.27
C TYR A 26 -12.24 4.03 13.43
N ALA A 27 -11.57 5.07 13.93
CA ALA A 27 -12.20 6.37 14.20
C ALA A 27 -12.78 7.00 12.92
N ILE A 28 -12.04 6.96 11.82
CA ILE A 28 -12.48 7.48 10.52
C ILE A 28 -13.70 6.70 10.02
N GLN A 29 -13.66 5.37 10.08
CA GLN A 29 -14.76 4.53 9.62
C GLN A 29 -16.04 4.73 10.44
N VAL A 30 -15.92 4.87 11.76
CA VAL A 30 -17.04 5.21 12.65
C VAL A 30 -17.61 6.58 12.29
N ALA A 31 -16.76 7.60 12.13
CA ALA A 31 -17.20 8.95 11.79
C ALA A 31 -17.96 8.99 10.45
N ILE A 32 -17.47 8.27 9.43
CA ILE A 32 -18.15 8.14 8.14
C ILE A 32 -19.50 7.43 8.29
N ARG A 33 -19.54 6.34 9.06
CA ARG A 33 -20.77 5.56 9.30
C ARG A 33 -21.84 6.37 10.01
N ASP A 34 -21.47 7.13 11.03
CA ASP A 34 -22.38 7.96 11.81
C ASP A 34 -22.91 9.14 10.98
N ALA A 35 -22.07 9.75 10.15
CA ALA A 35 -22.46 10.91 9.35
C ALA A 35 -23.31 10.55 8.11
N PHE A 36 -22.96 9.47 7.40
CA PHE A 36 -23.50 9.19 6.06
C PHE A 36 -24.35 7.91 5.98
N ALA A 37 -24.44 7.15 7.06
CA ALA A 37 -25.32 5.99 7.15
C ALA A 37 -25.91 5.81 8.58
N PRO A 38 -26.52 6.85 9.17
CA PRO A 38 -26.99 6.84 10.57
C PRO A 38 -28.08 5.81 10.84
N ASP A 39 -28.80 5.37 9.81
CA ASP A 39 -29.92 4.43 9.93
C ASP A 39 -29.48 2.98 10.20
N ILE A 40 -28.18 2.67 10.06
CA ILE A 40 -27.67 1.32 10.32
C ILE A 40 -27.16 1.23 11.76
N ASP A 41 -27.87 0.44 12.57
CA ASP A 41 -27.56 0.19 13.98
C ASP A 41 -26.15 -0.39 14.19
N PRO A 42 -25.24 0.33 14.88
CA PRO A 42 -23.87 -0.14 15.12
C PRO A 42 -23.80 -1.33 16.09
N GLY A 43 -24.83 -1.57 16.89
CA GLY A 43 -24.93 -2.74 17.79
C GLY A 43 -25.21 -4.04 17.04
N VAL A 44 -25.84 -3.95 15.85
CA VAL A 44 -26.13 -5.10 14.98
C VAL A 44 -25.09 -5.21 13.87
N TYR A 45 -24.73 -4.09 13.25
CA TYR A 45 -23.76 -3.99 12.16
C TYR A 45 -22.67 -2.97 12.50
N PRO A 46 -21.59 -3.41 13.17
CA PRO A 46 -20.54 -2.51 13.63
C PRO A 46 -19.80 -1.89 12.43
N ALA A 47 -19.41 -0.63 12.58
CA ALA A 47 -18.60 0.09 11.59
C ALA A 47 -17.22 -0.58 11.37
N ALA A 48 -16.69 -1.23 12.40
CA ALA A 48 -15.40 -1.89 12.37
C ALA A 48 -15.43 -3.17 13.21
N ALA A 49 -14.86 -4.25 12.67
CA ALA A 49 -14.71 -5.53 13.33
C ALA A 49 -13.24 -5.89 13.48
N PHE A 50 -12.80 -6.14 14.71
CA PHE A 50 -11.45 -6.61 15.00
C PHE A 50 -11.43 -8.13 15.12
N LEU A 51 -10.65 -8.78 14.26
CA LEU A 51 -10.44 -10.23 14.27
C LEU A 51 -9.07 -10.58 14.83
N LYS A 52 -8.89 -11.86 15.17
CA LYS A 52 -7.55 -12.43 15.37
C LYS A 52 -6.97 -12.74 13.99
N SER A 53 -5.67 -12.55 13.78
CA SER A 53 -5.00 -12.84 12.49
C SER A 53 -5.29 -14.24 11.95
N VAL A 54 -5.35 -15.26 12.81
CA VAL A 54 -5.73 -16.63 12.41
C VAL A 54 -7.13 -16.76 11.78
N HIS A 55 -8.00 -15.76 11.97
CA HIS A 55 -9.34 -15.68 11.42
C HIS A 55 -9.44 -14.71 10.23
N ASN A 56 -8.38 -13.95 9.91
CA ASN A 56 -8.33 -13.06 8.76
C ASN A 56 -7.95 -13.82 7.46
N THR A 57 -8.60 -14.96 7.23
CA THR A 57 -8.20 -15.95 6.22
C THR A 57 -8.16 -15.40 4.80
N VAL A 58 -8.97 -14.38 4.48
CA VAL A 58 -8.99 -13.75 3.16
C VAL A 58 -7.70 -12.98 2.90
N ILE A 59 -7.24 -12.17 3.86
CA ILE A 59 -5.98 -11.41 3.75
C ILE A 59 -4.78 -12.36 3.80
N GLU A 60 -4.82 -13.38 4.66
CA GLU A 60 -3.76 -14.39 4.72
C GLU A 60 -3.63 -15.17 3.39
N ALA A 61 -4.76 -15.51 2.76
CA ALA A 61 -4.75 -16.13 1.44
C ALA A 61 -4.21 -15.20 0.35
N PHE A 62 -4.44 -13.89 0.46
CA PHE A 62 -3.93 -12.87 -0.45
C PHE A 62 -2.39 -12.79 -0.42
N TRP A 63 -1.78 -12.84 0.77
CA TRP A 63 -0.31 -12.78 0.89
C TRP A 63 0.40 -13.87 0.12
N ARG A 64 -0.15 -15.09 0.12
CA ARG A 64 0.38 -16.19 -0.69
C ARG A 64 0.45 -15.83 -2.17
N TRP A 65 -0.57 -15.18 -2.73
CA TRP A 65 -0.57 -14.79 -4.14
C TRP A 65 0.47 -13.72 -4.46
N LEU A 66 0.67 -12.77 -3.55
CA LEU A 66 1.74 -11.77 -3.68
C LEU A 66 3.12 -12.45 -3.68
N HIS A 67 3.34 -13.39 -2.76
CA HIS A 67 4.59 -14.15 -2.67
C HIS A 67 4.83 -15.00 -3.91
N ASP A 68 3.85 -15.78 -4.35
CA ASP A 68 3.95 -16.69 -5.49
C ASP A 68 4.17 -15.94 -6.82
N LYS A 69 3.64 -14.72 -6.96
CA LYS A 69 3.81 -13.92 -8.18
C LYS A 69 5.14 -13.15 -8.22
N TRP A 70 5.54 -12.54 -7.11
CA TRP A 70 6.66 -11.59 -7.10
C TRP A 70 7.54 -11.66 -5.85
N GLY A 71 6.96 -11.96 -4.69
CA GLY A 71 7.65 -11.80 -3.41
C GLY A 71 8.92 -12.63 -3.25
N PHE A 72 8.98 -13.86 -3.77
CA PHE A 72 10.20 -14.69 -3.68
C PHE A 72 11.36 -14.09 -4.49
N ASN A 73 11.12 -13.69 -5.74
CA ASN A 73 12.17 -13.13 -6.60
C ASN A 73 12.68 -11.78 -6.07
N MET A 74 11.78 -10.95 -5.56
CA MET A 74 12.14 -9.66 -4.97
C MET A 74 12.96 -9.82 -3.69
N TRP A 75 12.57 -10.75 -2.83
CA TRP A 75 13.30 -11.06 -1.60
C TRP A 75 14.72 -11.52 -1.88
N GLU A 76 14.89 -12.47 -2.81
CA GLU A 76 16.21 -12.94 -3.23
C GLU A 76 17.07 -11.82 -3.80
N HIS A 77 16.48 -10.96 -4.63
CA HIS A 77 17.17 -9.81 -5.22
C HIS A 77 17.62 -8.80 -4.18
N VAL A 78 16.77 -8.46 -3.21
CA VAL A 78 17.14 -7.53 -2.12
C VAL A 78 18.19 -8.15 -1.21
N LEU A 79 18.12 -9.45 -0.91
CA LEU A 79 19.13 -10.11 -0.09
C LEU A 79 20.48 -10.29 -0.80
N ARG A 80 20.52 -10.17 -2.14
CA ARG A 80 21.75 -10.26 -2.92
C ARG A 80 22.82 -9.30 -2.40
N GLY A 81 22.48 -8.06 -2.08
CA GLY A 81 23.45 -7.07 -1.59
C GLY A 81 24.13 -7.49 -0.27
N LYS A 82 23.41 -8.21 0.59
CA LYS A 82 23.98 -8.82 1.80
C LYS A 82 24.84 -10.03 1.46
N ASN A 83 24.32 -10.94 0.63
CA ASN A 83 25.00 -12.19 0.28
C ASN A 83 26.32 -11.96 -0.48
N GLU A 84 26.35 -10.94 -1.34
CA GLU A 84 27.50 -10.55 -2.16
C GLU A 84 28.37 -9.49 -1.50
N ARG A 85 28.04 -9.05 -0.27
CA ARG A 85 28.76 -8.03 0.50
C ARG A 85 28.90 -6.67 -0.21
N ILE A 86 27.89 -6.31 -1.01
CA ILE A 86 27.76 -4.98 -1.63
C ILE A 86 27.29 -3.96 -0.58
N PHE A 87 26.38 -4.39 0.31
CA PHE A 87 25.91 -3.58 1.42
C PHE A 87 26.80 -3.78 2.66
N VAL A 88 27.28 -2.68 3.24
CA VAL A 88 28.12 -2.64 4.44
C VAL A 88 27.32 -1.94 5.54
N GLU A 89 27.00 -2.66 6.61
CA GLU A 89 26.14 -2.15 7.69
C GLU A 89 26.85 -1.06 8.51
N GLU A 90 28.17 -1.13 8.59
CA GLU A 90 29.00 -0.17 9.31
C GLU A 90 29.15 1.18 8.59
N ALA A 91 28.79 1.26 7.30
CA ALA A 91 28.87 2.47 6.51
C ALA A 91 27.58 3.30 6.65
N PRO A 92 27.60 4.48 7.30
CA PRO A 92 26.38 5.20 7.68
C PRO A 92 25.45 5.53 6.51
N PHE A 93 26.01 5.86 5.34
CA PHE A 93 25.24 6.25 4.16
C PHE A 93 24.65 5.06 3.37
N HIS A 94 25.09 3.82 3.63
CA HIS A 94 24.58 2.65 2.90
C HIS A 94 23.09 2.43 3.18
N GLN A 95 22.66 2.66 4.42
CA GLN A 95 21.25 2.54 4.78
C GLN A 95 20.39 3.57 4.04
N ASP A 96 20.82 4.84 4.01
CA ASP A 96 20.12 5.90 3.29
C ASP A 96 20.11 5.63 1.79
N LEU A 97 21.24 5.23 1.20
CA LEU A 97 21.30 4.88 -0.22
C LEU A 97 20.41 3.69 -0.57
N PHE A 98 20.36 2.67 0.30
CA PHE A 98 19.46 1.54 0.12
C PHE A 98 18.00 1.98 0.17
N ASN A 99 17.64 2.81 1.16
CA ASN A 99 16.30 3.36 1.33
C ASN A 99 15.90 4.34 0.22
N TRP A 100 16.87 4.94 -0.47
CA TRP A 100 16.62 5.77 -1.65
C TRP A 100 16.34 4.92 -2.91
N ILE A 101 17.08 3.81 -3.09
CA ILE A 101 17.00 2.97 -4.29
C ILE A 101 15.84 1.97 -4.23
N PHE A 102 15.75 1.18 -3.16
CA PHE A 102 14.93 -0.04 -3.15
C PHE A 102 13.45 0.18 -2.85
N PRO A 103 13.05 1.01 -1.87
CA PRO A 103 11.62 1.24 -1.60
C PRO A 103 10.81 1.71 -2.81
N PRO A 104 11.28 2.64 -3.67
CA PRO A 104 10.57 2.98 -4.91
C PRO A 104 10.39 1.79 -5.87
N LEU A 105 11.40 0.92 -5.99
CA LEU A 105 11.32 -0.28 -6.82
C LEU A 105 10.33 -1.30 -6.26
N VAL A 106 10.32 -1.49 -4.93
CA VAL A 106 9.35 -2.33 -4.23
C VAL A 106 7.94 -1.80 -4.44
N GLN A 107 7.75 -0.49 -4.24
CA GLN A 107 6.46 0.18 -4.45
C GLN A 107 5.96 0.01 -5.88
N ALA A 108 6.81 0.17 -6.89
CA ALA A 108 6.44 -0.04 -8.29
C ALA A 108 5.90 -1.47 -8.55
N LYS A 109 6.52 -2.50 -7.95
CA LYS A 109 6.02 -3.89 -8.06
C LYS A 109 4.74 -4.13 -7.28
N LEU A 110 4.56 -3.49 -6.13
CA LEU A 110 3.29 -3.53 -5.40
C LEU A 110 2.17 -2.88 -6.21
N ASP A 111 2.44 -1.78 -6.92
CA ASP A 111 1.47 -1.12 -7.80
C ASP A 111 1.13 -1.96 -9.05
N GLU A 112 2.12 -2.61 -9.66
CA GLU A 112 1.91 -3.60 -10.71
C GLU A 112 1.00 -4.74 -10.22
N PHE A 113 1.32 -5.31 -9.05
CA PHE A 113 0.54 -6.38 -8.46
C PHE A 113 -0.87 -5.95 -8.10
N ARG A 114 -1.06 -4.76 -7.52
CA ARG A 114 -2.39 -4.17 -7.25
C ARG A 114 -3.22 -4.10 -8.52
N THR A 115 -2.62 -3.64 -9.61
CA THR A 115 -3.30 -3.51 -10.91
C THR A 115 -3.73 -4.87 -11.44
N TYR A 116 -2.80 -5.84 -11.48
CA TYR A 116 -3.09 -7.23 -11.84
C TYR A 116 -4.20 -7.82 -10.97
N TRP A 117 -4.09 -7.67 -9.65
CA TRP A 117 -5.01 -8.25 -8.69
C TRP A 117 -6.42 -7.64 -8.82
N ASN A 118 -6.54 -6.36 -9.11
CA ASN A 118 -7.85 -5.74 -9.28
C ASN A 118 -8.50 -6.05 -10.64
N GLN A 119 -7.72 -6.49 -11.63
CA GLN A 119 -8.19 -6.77 -12.99
C GLN A 119 -8.34 -8.26 -13.32
N HIS A 120 -7.76 -9.16 -12.53
CA HIS A 120 -7.89 -10.59 -12.78
C HIS A 120 -9.33 -11.08 -12.58
N ILE A 121 -9.79 -11.97 -13.45
CA ILE A 121 -11.11 -12.57 -13.33
C ILE A 121 -11.08 -13.63 -12.23
N ILE A 122 -11.87 -13.43 -11.18
CA ILE A 122 -12.07 -14.43 -10.14
C ILE A 122 -12.92 -15.57 -10.72
N ARG A 123 -12.54 -16.81 -10.44
CA ARG A 123 -13.30 -18.00 -10.86
C ARG A 123 -14.74 -17.95 -10.36
N LEU A 124 -15.70 -18.25 -11.25
CA LEU A 124 -17.11 -18.40 -10.91
C LEU A 124 -17.32 -19.56 -9.90
N GLN A 125 -18.07 -19.27 -8.84
CA GLN A 125 -18.47 -20.19 -7.79
C GLN A 125 -20.00 -20.20 -7.72
N PRO A 126 -20.69 -21.15 -8.37
CA PRO A 126 -22.14 -21.12 -8.54
C PRO A 126 -22.93 -21.31 -7.24
N GLU A 127 -22.31 -21.88 -6.21
CA GLU A 127 -22.92 -22.13 -4.89
C GLU A 127 -22.73 -20.95 -3.92
N LYS A 128 -22.02 -19.90 -4.33
CA LYS A 128 -21.75 -18.72 -3.50
C LYS A 128 -22.86 -17.69 -3.69
N GLU A 129 -23.43 -17.21 -2.60
CA GLU A 129 -24.45 -16.14 -2.63
C GLU A 129 -23.88 -14.81 -3.14
N MET A 130 -22.65 -14.49 -2.75
CA MET A 130 -21.93 -13.31 -3.24
C MET A 130 -21.37 -13.56 -4.65
N PRO A 131 -21.31 -12.55 -5.53
CA PRO A 131 -20.85 -12.75 -6.88
C PRO A 131 -19.40 -13.20 -6.98
N SER A 132 -19.14 -13.78 -8.14
CA SER A 132 -17.91 -14.38 -8.59
C SER A 132 -17.94 -14.45 -10.12
N GLY A 133 -16.83 -14.78 -10.78
CA GLY A 133 -16.78 -14.78 -12.26
C GLY A 133 -16.49 -13.41 -12.88
N HIS A 134 -16.00 -12.45 -12.10
CA HIS A 134 -15.74 -11.07 -12.53
C HIS A 134 -14.38 -10.57 -12.06
N ALA A 135 -13.92 -9.46 -12.63
CA ALA A 135 -12.79 -8.72 -12.09
C ALA A 135 -13.23 -7.94 -10.83
N PRO A 136 -12.41 -7.84 -9.77
CA PRO A 136 -12.73 -7.05 -8.58
C PRO A 136 -13.05 -5.58 -8.88
N ALA A 137 -12.27 -4.94 -9.76
CA ALA A 137 -12.49 -3.55 -10.15
C ALA A 137 -13.85 -3.35 -10.83
N ASP A 138 -14.27 -4.30 -11.68
CA ASP A 138 -15.54 -4.21 -12.40
C ASP A 138 -16.73 -4.32 -11.45
N ALA A 139 -16.68 -5.24 -10.47
CA ALA A 139 -17.74 -5.36 -9.47
C ALA A 139 -17.80 -4.18 -8.51
N LEU A 140 -16.64 -3.58 -8.18
CA LEU A 140 -16.61 -2.36 -7.38
C LEU A 140 -17.25 -1.18 -8.12
N ALA A 141 -16.96 -1.02 -9.42
CA ALA A 141 -17.47 0.08 -10.22
C ALA A 141 -18.93 -0.13 -10.68
N HIS A 142 -19.35 -1.38 -10.89
CA HIS A 142 -20.64 -1.71 -11.48
C HIS A 142 -21.35 -2.85 -10.72
N PRO A 143 -21.63 -2.70 -9.41
CA PRO A 143 -22.22 -3.78 -8.61
C PRO A 143 -23.55 -4.29 -9.18
N GLY A 144 -24.35 -3.40 -9.79
CA GLY A 144 -25.63 -3.77 -10.41
C GLY A 144 -25.52 -4.77 -11.57
N LEU A 145 -24.36 -4.91 -12.22
CA LEU A 145 -24.14 -5.90 -13.28
C LEU A 145 -24.00 -7.32 -12.74
N PHE A 146 -23.73 -7.47 -11.45
CA PHE A 146 -23.46 -8.76 -10.81
C PHE A 146 -24.57 -9.18 -9.83
N GLY A 147 -25.72 -8.50 -9.90
CA GLY A 147 -26.87 -8.78 -9.02
C GLY A 147 -26.66 -8.33 -7.57
N ASP A 148 -25.64 -7.50 -7.31
CA ASP A 148 -25.26 -7.08 -5.96
C ASP A 148 -26.09 -5.92 -5.42
N LEU A 149 -26.26 -5.94 -4.10
CA LEU A 149 -26.66 -4.77 -3.32
C LEU A 149 -25.47 -3.80 -3.24
N HIS A 150 -25.71 -2.51 -3.53
CA HIS A 150 -24.68 -1.48 -3.35
C HIS A 150 -24.45 -1.21 -1.85
N CYS A 151 -23.53 -1.96 -1.24
CA CYS A 151 -23.14 -1.86 0.16
C CYS A 151 -22.05 -0.80 0.42
N GLY A 152 -21.90 0.17 -0.50
CA GLY A 152 -20.97 1.29 -0.34
C GLY A 152 -21.68 2.53 0.21
N ILE A 153 -21.03 3.23 1.13
CA ILE A 153 -21.44 4.55 1.62
C ILE A 153 -20.78 5.60 0.72
N GLN A 154 -21.60 6.40 0.06
CA GLN A 154 -21.11 7.51 -0.74
C GLN A 154 -20.66 8.62 0.20
N VAL A 155 -19.38 9.01 0.11
CA VAL A 155 -18.79 10.03 0.97
C VAL A 155 -18.54 11.29 0.14
N PRO A 156 -19.16 12.43 0.49
CA PRO A 156 -18.90 13.71 -0.15
C PRO A 156 -17.41 14.11 -0.14
N ALA A 157 -16.96 14.71 -1.22
CA ALA A 157 -15.54 15.08 -1.40
C ALA A 157 -15.06 16.13 -0.39
N ASP A 158 -15.95 17.02 0.05
CA ASP A 158 -15.71 17.97 1.13
C ASP A 158 -15.48 17.27 2.46
N ALA A 159 -16.33 16.30 2.82
CA ALA A 159 -16.12 15.51 4.04
C ALA A 159 -14.81 14.71 4.03
N LEU A 160 -14.40 14.17 2.87
CA LEU A 160 -13.11 13.49 2.73
C LEU A 160 -11.92 14.44 2.89
N ARG A 161 -12.04 15.68 2.41
CA ARG A 161 -11.02 16.72 2.59
C ARG A 161 -10.94 17.13 4.06
N ASP A 162 -12.08 17.39 4.70
CA ASP A 162 -12.11 17.80 6.11
C ASP A 162 -11.52 16.71 7.03
N LEU A 163 -11.81 15.43 6.75
CA LEU A 163 -11.17 14.29 7.44
C LEU A 163 -9.66 14.23 7.20
N ARG A 164 -9.18 14.56 5.99
CA ARG A 164 -7.76 14.59 5.67
C ARG A 164 -7.05 15.74 6.38
N ASP A 165 -7.68 16.91 6.44
CA ASP A 165 -7.15 18.10 7.08
C ASP A 165 -7.02 17.86 8.60
N ALA A 166 -8.07 17.31 9.22
CA ALA A 166 -8.05 16.92 10.64
C ALA A 166 -6.94 15.91 10.97
N LEU A 167 -6.75 14.89 10.11
CA LEU A 167 -5.66 13.93 10.29
C LEU A 167 -4.29 14.61 10.15
N SER A 168 -4.15 15.51 9.18
CA SER A 168 -2.89 16.21 8.93
C SER A 168 -2.52 17.18 10.05
N GLU A 169 -3.51 17.79 10.71
CA GLU A 169 -3.32 18.64 11.89
C GLU A 169 -2.83 17.82 13.10
N GLU A 170 -3.40 16.63 13.31
CA GLU A 170 -3.13 15.82 14.49
C GLU A 170 -1.82 15.03 14.39
N VAL A 171 -1.57 14.36 13.25
CA VAL A 171 -0.38 13.50 13.09
C VAL A 171 0.67 14.08 12.16
N GLY A 172 0.39 15.20 11.48
CA GLY A 172 1.28 15.80 10.49
C GLY A 172 0.93 15.40 9.05
N PRO A 173 1.54 16.06 8.05
CA PRO A 173 1.22 15.84 6.65
C PRO A 173 1.57 14.42 6.21
N ARG A 174 0.76 13.86 5.31
CA ARG A 174 0.98 12.51 4.74
C ARG A 174 2.42 12.33 4.25
N ASP A 175 2.92 13.26 3.46
CA ASP A 175 4.17 13.07 2.73
C ASP A 175 5.38 12.99 3.66
N SER A 176 5.34 13.63 4.84
CA SER A 176 6.41 13.49 5.83
C SER A 176 6.51 12.08 6.43
N HIS A 177 5.44 11.29 6.36
CA HIS A 177 5.40 9.92 6.87
C HIS A 177 5.82 8.88 5.82
N LEU A 178 6.03 9.30 4.58
CA LEU A 178 6.36 8.42 3.46
C LEU A 178 7.77 8.66 2.90
N LEU A 179 8.54 9.54 3.53
CA LEU A 179 9.94 9.74 3.22
C LEU A 179 10.77 8.56 3.75
N TRP A 180 11.57 7.97 2.87
CA TRP A 180 12.52 6.92 3.22
C TRP A 180 13.90 7.46 3.61
N VAL A 181 14.21 8.68 3.18
CA VAL A 181 15.45 9.41 3.45
C VAL A 181 15.14 10.87 3.71
N THR A 182 16.11 11.62 4.27
CA THR A 182 15.93 13.06 4.48
C THR A 182 15.95 13.82 3.15
N PRO A 183 15.30 14.99 3.05
CA PRO A 183 15.37 15.83 1.85
C PRO A 183 16.80 16.21 1.45
N GLU A 184 17.69 16.36 2.42
CA GLU A 184 19.11 16.66 2.18
C GLU A 184 19.80 15.48 1.48
N PHE A 185 19.58 14.24 1.96
CA PHE A 185 20.16 13.05 1.33
C PHE A 185 19.55 12.80 -0.06
N ASP A 186 18.24 12.99 -0.22
CA ASP A 186 17.57 12.88 -1.52
C ASP A 186 18.21 13.80 -2.57
N GLY A 187 18.50 15.05 -2.20
CA GLY A 187 19.19 16.00 -3.09
C GLY A 187 20.59 15.53 -3.50
N VAL A 188 21.39 15.06 -2.54
CA VAL A 188 22.74 14.54 -2.81
C VAL A 188 22.68 13.29 -3.70
N ALA A 189 21.81 12.33 -3.36
CA ALA A 189 21.65 11.10 -4.12
C ALA A 189 21.17 11.36 -5.55
N ALA A 190 20.22 12.28 -5.74
CA ALA A 190 19.73 12.67 -7.05
C ALA A 190 20.82 13.32 -7.93
N GLU A 191 21.67 14.18 -7.34
CA GLU A 191 22.79 14.79 -8.05
C GLU A 191 23.83 13.75 -8.48
N ILE A 192 24.19 12.82 -7.58
CA ILE A 192 25.11 11.74 -7.89
C ILE A 192 24.55 10.85 -9.00
N PHE A 193 23.28 10.44 -8.89
CA PHE A 193 22.62 9.61 -9.89
C PHE A 193 22.58 10.27 -11.27
N ALA A 194 22.31 11.59 -11.33
CA ALA A 194 22.32 12.35 -12.57
C ALA A 194 23.70 12.40 -13.26
N GLY A 195 24.78 12.19 -12.50
CA GLY A 195 26.14 12.09 -13.03
C GLY A 195 26.54 10.69 -13.53
N LEU A 196 25.74 9.66 -13.25
CA LEU A 196 26.01 8.29 -13.69
C LEU A 196 25.59 8.05 -15.15
N THR A 197 26.02 6.92 -15.71
CA THR A 197 25.65 6.53 -17.09
C THR A 197 24.25 5.92 -17.20
N PHE A 198 23.59 5.69 -16.07
CA PHE A 198 22.25 5.11 -16.02
C PHE A 198 21.17 6.17 -16.21
N ASN A 199 20.19 5.89 -17.08
CA ASN A 199 19.05 6.78 -17.28
C ASN A 199 17.90 6.50 -16.29
N THR A 200 17.83 5.29 -15.73
CA THR A 200 16.74 4.84 -14.85
C THR A 200 17.21 3.71 -13.95
N ILE A 201 16.72 3.71 -12.71
CA ILE A 201 16.92 2.62 -11.76
C ILE A 201 15.83 1.58 -11.97
N THR A 202 16.24 0.33 -12.14
CA THR A 202 15.41 -0.86 -12.34
C THR A 202 15.83 -1.92 -11.33
N LEU A 203 15.06 -3.00 -11.17
CA LEU A 203 15.51 -4.09 -10.32
C LEU A 203 16.81 -4.69 -10.86
N GLU A 204 16.93 -4.84 -12.18
CA GLU A 204 18.06 -5.49 -12.84
C GLU A 204 19.39 -4.79 -12.55
N ASN A 205 19.41 -3.45 -12.56
CA ASN A 205 20.61 -2.64 -12.34
C ASN A 205 20.71 -2.01 -10.93
N SER A 206 19.75 -2.25 -10.02
CA SER A 206 19.66 -1.51 -8.74
C SER A 206 20.93 -1.62 -7.88
N TRP A 207 21.57 -2.79 -7.85
CA TRP A 207 22.81 -3.01 -7.10
C TRP A 207 24.05 -2.46 -7.81
N GLU A 208 24.04 -2.38 -9.15
CA GLU A 208 25.13 -1.72 -9.91
C GLU A 208 25.10 -0.22 -9.66
N VAL A 209 23.90 0.38 -9.75
CA VAL A 209 23.66 1.78 -9.38
C VAL A 209 24.08 2.02 -7.92
N PHE A 210 23.67 1.15 -7.00
CA PHE A 210 24.07 1.24 -5.59
C PHE A 210 25.61 1.26 -5.44
N ALA A 211 26.31 0.34 -6.09
CA ALA A 211 27.77 0.23 -5.97
C ALA A 211 28.49 1.46 -6.55
N GLU A 212 28.04 1.98 -7.70
CA GLU A 212 28.62 3.19 -8.30
C GLU A 212 28.36 4.43 -7.44
N MET A 213 27.11 4.62 -6.96
CA MET A 213 26.79 5.74 -6.07
C MET A 213 27.54 5.66 -4.75
N ALA A 214 27.70 4.46 -4.18
CA ALA A 214 28.43 4.26 -2.94
C ALA A 214 29.91 4.66 -3.06
N GLN A 215 30.56 4.36 -4.20
CA GLN A 215 31.94 4.79 -4.45
C GLN A 215 32.08 6.32 -4.50
N VAL A 216 31.10 7.02 -5.08
CA VAL A 216 31.10 8.48 -5.13
C VAL A 216 30.89 9.06 -3.72
N LEU A 217 29.94 8.53 -2.96
CA LEU A 217 29.65 8.96 -1.59
C LEU A 217 30.84 8.71 -0.64
N GLU A 218 31.57 7.61 -0.80
CA GLU A 218 32.75 7.30 0.01
C GLU A 218 33.92 8.26 -0.28
N ALA A 219 33.96 8.87 -1.47
CA ALA A 219 34.99 9.81 -1.87
C ALA A 219 34.70 11.27 -1.46
N MET A 220 33.52 11.56 -0.91
CA MET A 220 33.09 12.89 -0.43
C MET A 220 33.49 13.12 1.03
#